data_AF-A0A8G1VVZ8-F1
#
_entry.id   AF-A0A8G1VVZ8-F1
#
_cell.length_a   1.000
_cell.length_b   1.000
_cell.length_c   1.000
_cell.angle_alpha   90.00
_cell.angle_beta   90.00
_cell.angle_gamma   90.00
#
_symmetry.space_group_name_H-M   'P 1'
#
loop_
_entity.id
_entity.type
_entity.pdbx_description
1 polymer ?
#
loop_
_entity_poly.entity_id
_entity_poly.type
_entity_poly.pdbx_seq_one_letter_code
_entity_poly.pdbx_strand_id
1 'polypeptide(L)' 'FLKNLKKSFIYLNLLPITFLVLFIKKLRKNLRFYINYYTLNTISIKNYYLLLLI' A
#
# COMPACT_ATOMS: atom_id res chain seq x y z
N PHE A 1 -9.19 5.93 4.37
CA PHE A 1 -9.92 5.53 3.14
C PHE A 1 -10.49 6.74 2.39
N LEU A 2 -11.57 7.38 2.86
CA LEU A 2 -12.22 8.51 2.15
C LEU A 2 -11.29 9.67 1.78
N LYS A 3 -10.34 10.02 2.67
CA LYS A 3 -9.33 11.05 2.39
C LYS A 3 -8.46 10.72 1.16
N ASN A 4 -8.19 9.44 0.90
CA ASN A 4 -7.37 9.00 -0.22
C ASN A 4 -8.17 9.01 -1.53
N LEU A 5 -9.48 8.70 -1.48
CA LEU A 5 -10.39 8.86 -2.62
C LEU A 5 -10.51 10.33 -3.03
N LYS A 6 -10.72 11.26 -2.08
CA LYS A 6 -10.79 12.71 -2.36
C LYS A 6 -9.51 13.27 -2.99
N LYS A 7 -8.36 12.65 -2.71
CA LYS A 7 -7.05 13.03 -3.26
C LYS A 7 -6.69 12.27 -4.54
N SER A 8 -7.60 11.44 -5.05
CA SER A 8 -7.37 10.59 -6.23
C SER A 8 -6.17 9.64 -6.10
N PHE A 9 -5.77 9.28 -4.87
CA PHE A 9 -4.72 8.29 -4.63
C PHE A 9 -5.19 6.85 -4.85
N ILE A 10 -6.49 6.61 -4.73
CA ILE A 10 -7.14 5.33 -5.00
C ILE A 10 -8.42 5.60 -5.78
N TYR A 11 -8.81 4.65 -6.62
CA TYR A 11 -10.07 4.64 -7.35
C TYR A 11 -10.78 3.31 -7.13
N LEU A 12 -12.08 3.29 -7.42
CA LEU A 12 -12.89 2.08 -7.33
C LEU A 12 -12.53 1.17 -8.50
N ASN A 13 -12.21 -0.09 -8.21
CA ASN A 13 -11.71 -1.03 -9.18
C ASN A 13 -12.53 -2.32 -9.16
N LEU A 14 -12.70 -2.96 -10.32
CA LEU A 14 -13.50 -4.17 -10.54
C LEU A 14 -12.63 -5.43 -10.70
N LEU A 15 -11.32 -5.35 -10.41
CA LEU A 15 -10.44 -6.50 -10.47
C LEU A 15 -10.89 -7.59 -9.47
N PRO A 16 -10.88 -8.88 -9.86
CA PRO A 16 -11.21 -10.00 -8.99
C PRO A 16 -10.07 -10.35 -8.02
N ILE A 17 -9.35 -9.33 -7.53
CA ILE A 17 -8.16 -9.47 -6.68
C ILE A 17 -8.36 -8.60 -5.45
N THR A 18 -8.24 -9.21 -4.28
CA THR A 18 -8.36 -8.51 -3.00
C THR A 18 -7.11 -8.70 -2.16
N PHE A 19 -6.70 -7.64 -1.47
CA PHE A 19 -5.59 -7.67 -0.52
C PHE A 19 -6.08 -7.38 0.89
N LEU A 20 -5.39 -7.95 1.87
CA LEU A 20 -5.66 -7.70 3.27
C LEU A 20 -5.27 -6.25 3.63
N VAL A 21 -6.19 -5.52 4.25
CA VAL A 21 -5.96 -4.15 4.74
C VAL A 21 -5.78 -4.17 6.26
N LEU A 22 -4.66 -3.63 6.72
CA LEU A 22 -4.31 -3.48 8.13
C LEU A 22 -4.51 -2.03 8.58
N PHE A 23 -5.04 -1.89 9.78
CA PHE A 23 -5.19 -0.61 10.45
C PHE A 23 -4.16 -0.50 11.57
N ILE A 24 -3.19 0.40 11.40
CA ILE A 24 -2.05 0.52 12.32
C ILE A 24 -2.10 1.89 13.00
N LYS A 25 -2.19 1.88 14.32
CA LYS A 25 -2.03 3.08 15.15
C LYS A 25 -0.53 3.38 15.31
N LYS A 26 -0.09 4.58 14.95
CA LYS A 26 1.30 5.02 15.16
C LYS A 26 1.36 5.85 16.45
N LEU A 27 2.46 5.71 17.21
CA LEU A 27 2.66 6.29 18.54
C LEU A 27 2.27 7.78 18.69
N ARG A 28 2.45 8.60 17.65
CA ARG A 28 2.10 10.04 17.65
C ARG A 28 1.27 10.48 16.44
N LYS A 29 0.75 9.54 15.66
CA LYS A 29 0.02 9.84 14.42
C LYS A 29 -1.30 9.10 14.39
N ASN A 30 -2.23 9.68 13.65
CA ASN A 30 -3.52 9.07 13.39
C ASN A 30 -3.36 7.69 12.76
N LEU A 31 -4.40 6.88 12.95
CA LEU A 31 -4.54 5.54 12.41
C LEU A 31 -4.26 5.53 10.90
N ARG A 32 -3.33 4.66 10.47
CA ARG A 32 -2.90 4.53 9.08
C ARG A 32 -3.51 3.26 8.47
N PHE A 33 -3.88 3.38 7.21
CA PHE A 33 -4.30 2.27 6.37
C PHE A 33 -3.04 1.70 5.71
N TYR A 34 -2.83 0.39 5.85
CA TYR A 34 -1.73 -0.33 5.22
C TYR A 34 -2.31 -1.51 4.43
N ILE A 35 -1.80 -1.76 3.23
CA ILE A 35 -2.23 -2.89 2.41
C ILE A 35 -1.11 -3.92 2.47
N ASN A 36 -1.44 -5.16 2.83
CA ASN A 36 -0.46 -6.24 2.86
C ASN A 36 -0.18 -6.72 1.43
N TYR A 37 0.88 -6.18 0.84
CA TYR A 37 1.36 -6.55 -0.50
C TYR A 37 2.33 -7.74 -0.51
N TYR A 38 2.47 -8.49 0.59
CA TYR A 38 3.47 -9.57 0.67
C TYR A 38 3.35 -10.58 -0.49
N THR A 39 2.15 -11.10 -0.73
CA THR A 39 1.88 -12.06 -1.82
C THR A 39 2.12 -11.45 -3.20
N LEU A 40 1.78 -10.17 -3.37
CA LEU A 40 2.03 -9.44 -4.63
C LEU A 40 3.53 -9.25 -4.87
N ASN A 41 4.29 -8.93 -3.82
CA ASN A 41 5.72 -8.72 -3.88
C ASN A 41 6.51 -10.01 -4.14
N THR A 42 5.95 -11.18 -3.82
CA THR A 42 6.58 -12.48 -4.11
C THR A 42 6.39 -12.91 -5.55
N ILE A 43 5.29 -12.53 -6.21
CA ILE A 43 5.01 -12.88 -7.61
C ILE A 43 5.50 -11.81 -8.62
N SER A 44 5.75 -10.59 -8.15
CA SER A 44 6.21 -9.49 -9.00
C SER A 44 7.71 -9.61 -9.33
N ILE A 45 8.07 -9.32 -10.58
CA ILE A 45 9.47 -9.17 -11.00
C ILE A 45 10.07 -7.95 -10.32
N LYS A 46 11.23 -8.13 -9.66
CA LYS A 46 11.95 -7.04 -8.98
C LYS A 46 13.00 -6.44 -9.91
N ASN A 47 12.82 -5.17 -10.23
CA ASN A 47 13.87 -4.37 -10.86
C ASN A 47 14.77 -3.79 -9.76
N TYR A 48 16.04 -4.17 -9.78
CA TYR A 48 17.02 -3.68 -8.81
C TYR A 48 17.58 -2.34 -9.27
N TYR A 49 17.29 -1.30 -8.50
CA TYR A 49 17.91 0.02 -8.66
C TYR A 49 18.95 0.21 -7.57
N LEU A 50 20.13 0.72 -7.94
CA LEU A 50 21.21 0.95 -7.00
C LEU A 50 20.84 2.12 -6.09
N LEU A 51 20.69 1.85 -4.80
CA LEU A 51 20.47 2.87 -3.79
C LEU A 51 21.83 3.21 -3.16
N LEU A 52 22.46 4.31 -3.60
CA LEU A 52 23.70 4.77 -2.98
C LEU A 52 23.43 5.16 -1.53
N LEU A 53 24.22 4.60 -0.61
CA LEU A 53 24.25 5.02 0.78
C LEU A 53 25.03 6.34 0.84
N ILE A 54 24.33 7.46 1.04
CA ILE A 54 24.90 8.79 1.30
C ILE A 54 24.84 9.05 2.79
#